data_AF-A0A371CRM0-F1
#
_entry.id   AF-A0A371CRM0-F1
#
_cell.length_a   1.000
_cell.length_b   1.000
_cell.length_c   1.000
_cell.angle_alpha   90.00
_cell.angle_beta   90.00
_cell.angle_gamma   90.00
#
_symmetry.space_group_name_H-M   'P 1'
#
loop_
_entity.id
_entity.type
_entity.pdbx_description
1 polymer ?
#
loop_
_entity_poly.entity_id
_entity_poly.type
_entity_poly.pdbx_seq_one_letter_code
_entity_poly.pdbx_strand_id
1 'polypeptide(L)'
;MATRQPVPPTSSLPPLARLVTYSTAQMTEAIDNLRSIYCPPALATLPRPKALPKHLVHDTSVPDSGYASAEGEESDDECDEEDAPFDIDVLRSDTFEREFAIRWLTGFAGRSDMWVYSETSEQEADARAALVDAAASLLATFAGEDEEEALTRTFSFPTSPESSGAVHVELNDAPLLSNDHTSVGLQSWGSSIRLAERMCLDPGAFELSLVRSTEPGLRILELGAGTGLLSIAAAKLLAASASTHSPVEIVATDYHPSVLDNLRENVSTNFPSPSTCPIHVLPLDWQSPVYEGALASRFDVILAADVIYHPEHARWIKACVERLLTQDARGVFWLIIPLRPTGRHAGMSDTVEAVFPRASEVQDKELAILHIDEITKQGGVGRADEGGYKLYKIGWA
;
A
#
# COMPACT_ATOMS: atom_id res chain seq x y z
N MET A 1 7.54 -31.76 25.23
CA MET A 1 6.68 -32.34 24.18
C MET A 1 7.60 -32.92 23.13
N ALA A 2 7.42 -34.19 22.74
CA ALA A 2 8.24 -34.82 21.72
C ALA A 2 8.08 -34.06 20.40
N THR A 3 9.19 -33.56 19.84
CA THR A 3 9.24 -32.95 18.51
C THR A 3 8.89 -34.03 17.49
N ARG A 4 7.66 -34.01 16.97
CA ARG A 4 7.28 -34.80 15.80
C ARG A 4 8.17 -34.38 14.63
N GLN A 5 8.67 -35.36 13.87
CA GLN A 5 9.45 -35.08 12.68
C GLN A 5 8.57 -34.38 11.63
N PRO A 6 9.13 -33.44 10.84
CA PRO A 6 8.39 -32.77 9.78
C PRO A 6 7.93 -33.76 8.70
N VAL A 7 6.70 -33.61 8.24
CA VAL A 7 6.08 -34.47 7.21
C VAL A 7 5.78 -33.63 5.96
N PRO A 8 5.90 -34.16 4.73
CA PRO A 8 5.58 -33.42 3.52
C PRO A 8 4.21 -32.70 3.59
N PRO A 9 4.10 -31.42 3.15
CA PRO A 9 2.84 -30.70 3.05
C PRO A 9 1.71 -31.49 2.38
N THR A 10 1.99 -32.20 1.28
CA THR A 10 1.00 -33.03 0.57
C THR A 10 0.40 -34.15 1.42
N SER A 11 1.14 -34.65 2.41
CA SER A 11 0.75 -35.76 3.28
C SER A 11 0.14 -35.29 4.61
N SER A 12 0.42 -34.06 5.03
CA SER A 12 0.03 -33.51 6.34
C SER A 12 -1.13 -32.51 6.26
N LEU A 13 -1.31 -31.83 5.13
CA LEU A 13 -2.29 -30.76 5.01
C LEU A 13 -3.70 -31.29 4.69
N PRO A 14 -4.71 -30.96 5.50
CA PRO A 14 -6.05 -31.48 5.32
C PRO A 14 -6.79 -30.79 4.15
N PRO A 15 -7.68 -31.51 3.43
CA PRO A 15 -8.47 -30.92 2.36
C PRO A 15 -9.39 -29.79 2.83
N LEU A 16 -9.22 -28.59 2.25
CA LEU A 16 -9.95 -27.39 2.64
C LEU A 16 -11.43 -27.37 2.24
N ALA A 17 -11.88 -28.31 1.39
CA ALA A 17 -13.30 -28.46 1.04
C ALA A 17 -14.17 -28.80 2.26
N ARG A 18 -13.58 -29.36 3.32
CA ARG A 18 -14.25 -29.74 4.57
C ARG A 18 -13.78 -28.89 5.76
N LEU A 19 -13.28 -27.68 5.50
CA LEU A 19 -12.60 -26.85 6.50
C LEU A 19 -13.39 -26.70 7.82
N VAL A 20 -14.70 -26.43 7.73
CA VAL A 20 -15.61 -26.28 8.87
C VAL A 20 -15.70 -27.49 9.80
N THR A 21 -15.28 -28.68 9.33
CA THR A 21 -15.34 -29.92 10.11
C THR A 21 -14.08 -30.21 10.92
N TYR A 22 -13.01 -29.44 10.73
CA TYR A 22 -11.76 -29.66 11.47
C TYR A 22 -11.72 -28.84 12.75
N SER A 23 -11.14 -29.43 13.79
CA SER A 23 -10.88 -28.77 15.07
C SER A 23 -9.70 -27.80 15.00
N THR A 24 -9.66 -26.85 15.93
CA THR A 24 -8.53 -25.92 16.11
C THR A 24 -7.21 -26.66 16.31
N ALA A 25 -7.21 -27.77 17.06
CA ALA A 25 -6.02 -28.60 17.29
C ALA A 25 -5.47 -29.21 16.00
N GLN A 26 -6.34 -29.72 15.12
CA GLN A 26 -5.92 -30.31 13.84
C GLN A 26 -5.32 -29.27 12.89
N MET A 27 -5.90 -28.06 12.82
CA MET A 27 -5.32 -26.99 12.02
C MET A 27 -4.00 -26.48 12.61
N THR A 28 -3.90 -26.44 13.95
CA THR A 28 -2.68 -26.03 14.64
C THR A 28 -1.54 -26.98 14.30
N GLU A 29 -1.78 -28.29 14.36
CA GLU A 29 -0.79 -29.30 13.99
C GLU A 29 -0.32 -29.15 12.52
N ALA A 30 -1.25 -28.92 11.60
CA ALA A 30 -0.94 -28.72 10.19
C ALA A 30 -0.05 -27.49 9.95
N ILE A 31 -0.37 -26.36 10.59
CA ILE A 31 0.39 -25.10 10.45
C ILE A 31 1.75 -25.20 11.16
N ASP A 32 1.82 -25.85 12.32
CA ASP A 32 3.08 -26.06 13.05
C ASP A 32 4.03 -26.99 12.27
N ASN A 33 3.50 -28.00 11.57
CA ASN A 33 4.29 -28.81 10.65
C ASN A 33 4.91 -27.94 9.55
N LEU A 34 4.12 -27.08 8.89
CA LEU A 34 4.67 -26.17 7.88
C LEU A 34 5.71 -25.20 8.45
N ARG A 35 5.48 -24.66 9.66
CA ARG A 35 6.47 -23.81 10.34
C ARG A 35 7.77 -24.55 10.60
N SER A 36 7.69 -25.80 11.02
CA SER A 36 8.89 -26.61 11.28
C SER A 36 9.74 -26.77 10.00
N ILE A 37 9.09 -26.90 8.84
CA ILE A 37 9.75 -27.04 7.54
C ILE A 37 10.31 -25.69 7.08
N TYR A 38 9.50 -24.63 7.04
CA TYR A 38 9.83 -23.40 6.32
C TYR A 38 10.30 -22.23 7.20
N CYS A 39 10.18 -22.32 8.52
CA CYS A 39 10.65 -21.31 9.48
C CYS A 39 11.71 -21.93 10.41
N PRO A 40 12.98 -22.03 9.98
CA PRO A 40 14.03 -22.60 10.83
C PRO A 40 14.18 -21.77 12.12
N PRO A 41 14.42 -22.41 13.28
CA PRO A 41 14.89 -21.67 14.45
C PRO A 41 16.23 -21.02 14.11
N ALA A 42 16.40 -19.75 14.48
CA ALA A 42 17.60 -18.96 14.19
C ALA A 42 18.87 -19.75 14.55
N LEU A 43 19.54 -20.30 13.53
CA LEU A 43 20.83 -20.97 13.70
C LEU A 43 21.85 -19.91 14.09
N ALA A 44 22.57 -20.16 15.19
CA ALA A 44 23.76 -19.39 15.53
C ALA A 44 24.69 -19.37 14.31
N THR A 45 25.01 -18.17 13.85
CA THR A 45 25.86 -17.90 12.68
C THR A 45 27.13 -18.77 12.69
N LEU A 46 27.23 -19.70 11.75
CA LEU A 46 28.50 -20.35 11.43
C LEU A 46 29.39 -19.35 10.67
N PRO A 47 30.70 -19.27 10.95
CA PRO A 47 31.60 -18.36 10.25
C PRO A 47 31.67 -18.69 8.76
N ARG A 48 31.43 -17.69 7.90
CA ARG A 48 31.63 -17.80 6.45
C ARG A 48 33.08 -18.25 6.12
N PRO A 49 33.29 -19.22 5.21
CA PRO A 49 34.62 -19.50 4.70
C PRO A 49 35.17 -18.28 3.96
N LYS A 50 36.44 -17.93 4.20
CA LYS A 50 37.12 -16.84 3.50
C LYS A 50 37.19 -17.15 2.00
N ALA A 51 36.70 -16.23 1.18
CA ALA A 51 36.85 -16.29 -0.27
C ALA A 51 38.34 -16.30 -0.66
N LEU A 52 38.77 -17.31 -1.39
CA LEU A 52 40.08 -17.33 -2.04
C LEU A 52 40.06 -16.45 -3.31
N PRO A 53 41.13 -15.71 -3.62
CA PRO A 53 41.17 -14.83 -4.78
C PRO A 53 41.15 -15.62 -6.10
N LYS A 54 40.30 -15.20 -7.04
CA LYS A 54 40.31 -15.67 -8.43
C LYS A 54 41.53 -15.10 -9.14
N HIS A 55 42.39 -15.94 -9.69
CA HIS A 55 43.31 -15.53 -10.76
C HIS A 55 42.97 -16.33 -12.03
N LEU A 56 42.59 -15.60 -13.07
CA LEU A 56 42.47 -16.07 -14.44
C LEU A 56 43.88 -16.08 -15.06
N VAL A 57 44.30 -17.22 -15.60
CA VAL A 57 45.24 -17.31 -16.74
C VAL A 57 44.82 -18.53 -17.57
N HIS A 58 44.43 -18.27 -18.83
CA HIS A 58 44.36 -19.28 -19.88
C HIS A 58 45.77 -19.78 -20.20
N ASP A 59 45.98 -21.09 -20.29
CA ASP A 59 46.88 -21.62 -21.33
C ASP A 59 46.56 -23.10 -21.65
N THR A 60 46.64 -23.37 -22.93
CA THR A 60 46.32 -24.59 -23.67
C THR A 60 47.48 -25.58 -23.68
N SER A 61 47.29 -26.76 -23.10
CA SER A 61 48.01 -27.97 -23.51
C SER A 61 47.31 -29.23 -22.99
N VAL A 62 46.69 -30.00 -23.88
CA VAL A 62 46.43 -31.43 -23.66
C VAL A 62 47.69 -32.19 -24.14
N PRO A 63 48.05 -33.35 -23.56
CA PRO A 63 47.46 -34.60 -24.04
C PRO A 63 47.24 -35.70 -22.98
N ASP A 64 46.12 -36.40 -23.18
CA ASP A 64 45.91 -37.86 -23.14
C ASP A 64 46.55 -38.72 -22.03
N SER A 65 45.67 -39.35 -21.24
CA SER A 65 45.92 -40.59 -20.48
C SER A 65 44.58 -41.30 -20.28
N GLY A 66 44.28 -42.25 -21.18
CA GLY A 66 43.06 -43.04 -21.20
C GLY A 66 42.92 -44.14 -20.12
N TYR A 67 41.87 -44.94 -20.34
CA TYR A 67 41.49 -46.20 -19.68
C TYR A 67 41.06 -46.08 -18.20
N ALA A 68 40.03 -46.74 -17.68
CA ALA A 68 39.27 -47.91 -18.13
C ALA A 68 37.86 -47.94 -17.50
N SER A 69 36.93 -48.59 -18.19
CA SER A 69 35.67 -49.11 -17.64
C SER A 69 35.92 -50.15 -16.55
N ALA A 70 35.08 -50.18 -15.53
CA ALA A 70 34.84 -51.37 -14.71
C ALA A 70 33.33 -51.46 -14.43
N GLU A 71 32.70 -52.42 -15.07
CA GLU A 71 31.40 -52.99 -14.67
C GLU A 71 31.63 -54.00 -13.54
N GLY A 72 30.60 -54.21 -12.71
CA GLY A 72 30.52 -55.16 -11.60
C GLY A 72 30.25 -54.44 -10.28
N GLU A 73 29.24 -54.73 -9.48
CA GLU A 73 28.49 -55.97 -9.31
C GLU A 73 27.06 -55.66 -8.83
N GLU A 74 26.11 -56.47 -9.28
CA GLU A 74 24.76 -56.58 -8.72
C GLU A 74 24.86 -57.00 -7.24
N SER A 75 24.24 -56.23 -6.35
CA SER A 75 23.81 -56.75 -5.04
C SER A 75 22.29 -56.58 -4.95
N ASP A 76 21.60 -57.68 -5.19
CA ASP A 76 20.23 -57.88 -4.70
C ASP A 76 20.24 -57.79 -3.17
N ASP A 77 19.66 -56.71 -2.64
CA ASP A 77 19.14 -56.66 -1.28
C ASP A 77 17.71 -56.06 -1.34
N GLU A 78 16.74 -56.94 -1.58
CA GLU A 78 15.35 -56.70 -1.15
C GLU A 78 15.30 -56.82 0.37
N CYS A 79 15.23 -55.68 1.10
CA CYS A 79 14.83 -55.63 2.51
C CYS A 79 14.18 -54.26 2.83
N ASP A 80 12.85 -54.29 2.97
CA ASP A 80 11.98 -53.47 3.84
C ASP A 80 11.91 -51.92 3.68
N GLU A 81 10.82 -51.48 3.04
CA GLU A 81 10.23 -50.14 3.19
C GLU A 81 9.65 -49.95 4.61
N GLU A 82 10.44 -49.53 5.59
CA GLU A 82 9.94 -48.92 6.84
C GLU A 82 10.81 -47.71 7.27
N ASP A 83 10.19 -46.53 7.25
CA ASP A 83 10.55 -45.28 7.96
C ASP A 83 12.02 -44.78 7.91
N ALA A 84 12.50 -44.40 6.72
CA ALA A 84 13.63 -43.47 6.62
C ALA A 84 13.14 -42.03 6.92
N PRO A 85 13.77 -41.28 7.83
CA PRO A 85 13.34 -39.93 8.18
C PRO A 85 13.43 -38.99 6.96
N PHE A 86 12.35 -38.26 6.66
CA PHE A 86 12.39 -37.22 5.62
C PHE A 86 13.42 -36.15 6.00
N ASP A 87 14.42 -35.96 5.15
CA ASP A 87 15.40 -34.89 5.31
C ASP A 87 14.68 -33.54 5.14
N ILE A 88 14.71 -32.73 6.20
CA ILE A 88 14.07 -31.41 6.23
C ILE A 88 14.63 -30.47 5.16
N ASP A 89 15.91 -30.62 4.81
CA ASP A 89 16.56 -29.80 3.78
C ASP A 89 16.12 -30.23 2.38
N VAL A 90 15.84 -31.52 2.18
CA VAL A 90 15.19 -32.03 0.96
C VAL A 90 13.77 -31.45 0.83
N LEU A 91 12.96 -31.52 1.90
CA LEU A 91 11.60 -30.95 1.91
C LEU A 91 11.57 -29.43 1.67
N ARG A 92 12.55 -28.69 2.20
CA ARG A 92 12.69 -27.25 1.96
C ARG A 92 13.03 -26.93 0.50
N SER A 93 13.84 -27.78 -0.12
CA SER A 93 14.29 -27.61 -1.51
C SER A 93 13.27 -28.12 -2.53
N ASP A 94 12.23 -28.84 -2.10
CA ASP A 94 11.19 -29.38 -2.96
C ASP A 94 10.21 -28.28 -3.39
N THR A 95 10.34 -27.86 -4.65
CA THR A 95 9.48 -26.85 -5.27
C THR A 95 8.00 -27.25 -5.27
N PHE A 96 7.69 -28.53 -5.46
CA PHE A 96 6.32 -29.01 -5.53
C PHE A 96 5.64 -28.94 -4.16
N GLU A 97 6.32 -29.40 -3.10
CA GLU A 97 5.82 -29.30 -1.73
C GLU A 97 5.68 -27.85 -1.26
N ARG A 98 6.62 -26.98 -1.67
CA ARG A 98 6.56 -25.54 -1.40
C ARG A 98 5.36 -24.89 -2.09
N GLU A 99 5.15 -25.13 -3.38
CA GLU A 99 3.99 -24.62 -4.11
C GLU A 99 2.66 -25.15 -3.57
N PHE A 100 2.64 -26.42 -3.15
CA PHE A 100 1.48 -27.03 -2.52
C PHE A 100 1.13 -26.33 -1.20
N ALA A 101 2.13 -26.07 -0.34
CA ALA A 101 1.96 -25.33 0.91
C ALA A 101 1.44 -23.91 0.67
N ILE A 102 2.00 -23.16 -0.29
CA ILE A 102 1.56 -21.80 -0.65
C ILE A 102 0.09 -21.81 -1.10
N ARG A 103 -0.27 -22.74 -2.00
CA ARG A 103 -1.63 -22.89 -2.52
C ARG A 103 -2.62 -23.22 -1.41
N TRP A 104 -2.22 -24.10 -0.48
CA TRP A 104 -3.04 -24.46 0.66
C TRP A 104 -3.22 -23.29 1.63
N LEU A 105 -2.15 -22.60 2.02
CA LEU A 105 -2.19 -21.45 2.93
C LEU A 105 -3.03 -20.30 2.35
N THR A 106 -2.86 -20.00 1.06
CA THR A 106 -3.68 -19.01 0.34
C THR A 106 -5.16 -19.41 0.36
N GLY A 107 -5.45 -20.69 0.10
CA GLY A 107 -6.80 -21.23 0.14
C GLY A 107 -7.41 -21.27 1.54
N PHE A 108 -6.59 -21.46 2.58
CA PHE A 108 -7.02 -21.48 3.97
C PHE A 108 -7.38 -20.06 4.43
N ALA A 109 -6.50 -19.08 4.18
CA ALA A 109 -6.77 -17.66 4.45
C ALA A 109 -8.01 -17.14 3.71
N GLY A 110 -8.22 -17.54 2.46
CA GLY A 110 -9.41 -17.15 1.69
C GLY A 110 -10.72 -17.78 2.14
N ARG A 111 -10.70 -18.79 3.04
CA ARG A 111 -11.89 -19.51 3.53
C ARG A 111 -12.02 -19.53 5.05
N SER A 112 -11.10 -18.87 5.75
CA SER A 112 -10.99 -18.95 7.20
C SER A 112 -12.18 -18.38 7.94
N ASP A 113 -12.88 -17.39 7.38
CA ASP A 113 -14.07 -16.77 8.00
C ASP A 113 -15.16 -17.82 8.30
N MET A 114 -15.42 -18.74 7.37
CA MET A 114 -16.41 -19.81 7.58
C MET A 114 -16.01 -20.77 8.71
N TRP A 115 -14.71 -20.86 9.01
CA TRP A 115 -14.16 -21.72 10.04
C TRP A 115 -14.06 -21.03 11.39
N VAL A 116 -13.66 -19.76 11.43
CA VAL A 116 -13.59 -18.95 12.66
C VAL A 116 -14.99 -18.74 13.25
N TYR A 117 -15.99 -18.46 12.41
CA TYR A 117 -17.36 -18.14 12.86
C TYR A 117 -18.34 -19.32 12.78
N SER A 118 -17.87 -20.55 12.57
CA SER A 118 -18.75 -21.73 12.71
C SER A 118 -19.20 -21.81 14.17
N GLU A 119 -20.51 -21.85 14.45
CA GLU A 119 -21.17 -21.84 15.77
C GLU A 119 -20.33 -22.44 16.93
N THR A 120 -19.42 -21.65 17.51
CA THR A 120 -18.46 -22.06 18.54
C THR A 120 -18.38 -20.97 19.62
N SER A 121 -17.76 -21.29 20.76
CA SER A 121 -17.59 -20.31 21.84
C SER A 121 -16.70 -19.15 21.41
N GLU A 122 -16.89 -17.95 21.97
CA GLU A 122 -16.07 -16.76 21.67
C GLU A 122 -14.55 -17.05 21.87
N GLN A 123 -14.19 -17.78 22.92
CA GLN A 123 -12.81 -18.18 23.20
C GLN A 123 -12.20 -19.07 22.10
N GLU A 124 -13.03 -19.93 21.49
CA GLU A 124 -12.60 -20.80 20.40
C GLU A 124 -12.47 -20.02 19.09
N ALA A 125 -13.39 -19.08 18.84
CA ALA A 125 -13.29 -18.16 17.70
C ALA A 125 -12.00 -17.33 17.76
N ASP A 126 -11.65 -16.77 18.93
CA ASP A 126 -10.40 -16.03 19.15
C ASP A 126 -9.16 -16.90 18.88
N ALA A 127 -9.15 -18.14 19.36
CA ALA A 127 -8.05 -19.07 19.12
C ALA A 127 -7.90 -19.42 17.62
N ARG A 128 -9.02 -19.56 16.90
CA ARG A 128 -9.02 -19.79 15.44
C ARG A 128 -8.54 -18.56 14.69
N ALA A 129 -8.95 -17.36 15.07
CA ALA A 129 -8.48 -16.12 14.48
C ALA A 129 -6.96 -15.95 14.63
N ALA A 130 -6.43 -16.20 15.84
CA ALA A 130 -4.98 -16.18 16.07
C ALA A 130 -4.23 -17.19 15.19
N LEU A 131 -4.84 -18.35 14.90
CA LEU A 131 -4.26 -19.36 14.03
C LEU A 131 -4.28 -18.94 12.55
N VAL A 132 -5.29 -18.19 12.13
CA VAL A 132 -5.37 -17.61 10.78
C VAL A 132 -4.27 -16.57 10.58
N ASP A 133 -4.05 -15.69 11.56
CA ASP A 133 -2.94 -14.74 11.55
C ASP A 133 -1.58 -15.45 11.47
N ALA A 134 -1.43 -16.53 12.24
CA ALA A 134 -0.27 -17.40 12.20
C ALA A 134 0.01 -18.01 10.81
N ALA A 135 -1.04 -18.45 10.11
CA ALA A 135 -0.95 -18.98 8.75
C ALA A 135 -0.65 -17.89 7.71
N ALA A 136 -1.25 -16.71 7.85
CA ALA A 136 -1.00 -15.56 6.98
C ALA A 136 0.45 -15.06 7.11
N SER A 137 0.98 -15.01 8.33
CA SER A 137 2.37 -14.68 8.60
C SER A 137 3.33 -15.70 7.95
N LEU A 138 3.01 -16.99 8.02
CA LEU A 138 3.77 -18.03 7.33
C LEU A 138 3.65 -17.92 5.80
N LEU A 139 2.47 -17.62 5.26
CA LEU A 139 2.30 -17.40 3.82
C LEU A 139 3.19 -16.25 3.32
N ALA A 140 3.31 -15.18 4.11
CA ALA A 140 4.16 -14.05 3.78
C ALA A 140 5.65 -14.43 3.68
N THR A 141 6.14 -15.43 4.44
CA THR A 141 7.54 -15.87 4.33
C THR A 141 7.87 -16.53 2.98
N PHE A 142 6.86 -17.01 2.25
CA PHE A 142 7.06 -17.60 0.92
C PHE A 142 7.12 -16.59 -0.22
N ALA A 143 6.67 -15.35 0.02
CA ALA A 143 6.62 -14.30 -0.98
C ALA A 143 8.01 -13.81 -1.45
N GLY A 144 9.09 -14.38 -0.89
CA GLY A 144 10.46 -13.97 -1.20
C GLY A 144 10.83 -12.67 -0.51
N GLU A 145 12.12 -12.47 -0.25
CA GLU A 145 12.70 -11.14 -0.07
C GLU A 145 12.81 -10.45 -1.44
N ASP A 146 11.74 -10.48 -2.25
CA ASP A 146 11.66 -9.58 -3.39
C ASP A 146 11.43 -8.21 -2.77
N GLU A 147 12.52 -7.48 -2.50
CA GLU A 147 12.46 -6.05 -2.18
C GLU A 147 11.54 -5.44 -3.23
N GLU A 148 10.38 -4.89 -2.82
CA GLU A 148 9.54 -4.14 -3.74
C GLU A 148 10.49 -3.16 -4.46
N GLU A 149 10.50 -3.16 -5.79
CA GLU A 149 11.37 -2.26 -6.54
C GLU A 149 10.65 -0.93 -6.72
N ALA A 150 11.43 0.17 -6.78
CA ALA A 150 10.88 1.46 -7.13
C ALA A 150 10.27 1.42 -8.53
N LEU A 151 9.02 1.87 -8.66
CA LEU A 151 8.28 1.86 -9.91
C LEU A 151 8.03 3.29 -10.38
N THR A 152 8.58 3.65 -11.53
CA THR A 152 8.21 4.90 -12.20
C THR A 152 6.93 4.71 -13.00
N ARG A 153 5.90 5.52 -12.72
CA ARG A 153 4.62 5.53 -13.43
C ARG A 153 4.39 6.87 -14.10
N THR A 154 3.86 6.83 -15.32
CA THR A 154 3.36 8.02 -16.01
C THR A 154 1.84 7.97 -16.04
N PHE A 155 1.20 8.96 -15.44
CA PHE A 155 -0.24 9.19 -15.47
C PHE A 155 -0.59 10.21 -16.55
N SER A 156 -1.73 10.00 -17.21
CA SER A 156 -2.26 10.89 -18.23
C SER A 156 -3.74 11.15 -17.95
N PHE A 157 -4.08 12.38 -17.59
CA PHE A 157 -5.44 12.79 -17.24
C PHE A 157 -6.01 13.70 -18.34
N PRO A 158 -7.06 13.27 -19.07
CA PRO A 158 -7.71 14.13 -20.07
C PRO A 158 -8.29 15.40 -19.43
N THR A 159 -8.16 16.54 -20.12
CA THR A 159 -8.68 17.84 -19.62
C THR A 159 -10.07 18.20 -20.16
N SER A 160 -10.58 17.43 -21.11
CA SER A 160 -11.96 17.51 -21.59
C SER A 160 -12.30 16.22 -22.34
N PRO A 161 -13.56 15.76 -22.30
CA PRO A 161 -14.01 14.59 -23.06
C PRO A 161 -13.86 14.75 -24.58
N GLU A 162 -13.86 15.99 -25.06
CA GLU A 162 -13.94 16.34 -26.49
C GLU A 162 -12.61 16.88 -27.05
N SER A 163 -11.64 17.19 -26.19
CA SER A 163 -10.33 17.76 -26.58
C SER A 163 -9.21 16.74 -26.44
N SER A 164 -8.14 16.90 -27.24
CA SER A 164 -6.93 16.10 -27.11
C SER A 164 -5.98 16.56 -25.98
N GLY A 165 -6.40 17.52 -25.14
CA GLY A 165 -5.59 18.02 -24.04
C GLY A 165 -5.51 17.02 -22.89
N ALA A 166 -4.31 16.86 -22.32
CA ALA A 166 -4.09 16.00 -21.16
C ALA A 166 -3.01 16.59 -20.24
N VAL A 167 -3.19 16.37 -18.94
CA VAL A 167 -2.17 16.60 -17.92
C VAL A 167 -1.38 15.30 -17.73
N HIS A 168 -0.08 15.37 -18.00
CA HIS A 168 0.83 14.24 -17.81
C HIS A 168 1.60 14.41 -16.50
N VAL A 169 1.63 13.38 -15.65
CA VAL A 169 2.37 13.38 -14.38
C VAL A 169 3.26 12.15 -14.32
N GLU A 170 4.54 12.33 -14.05
CA GLU A 170 5.49 11.23 -13.86
C GLU A 170 5.86 11.12 -12.39
N LEU A 171 5.66 9.95 -11.77
CA LEU A 171 5.94 9.73 -10.35
C LEU A 171 6.82 8.50 -10.17
N ASN A 172 7.71 8.59 -9.19
CA ASN A 172 8.39 7.47 -8.59
C ASN A 172 7.58 6.98 -7.38
N ASP A 173 7.04 5.77 -7.48
CA ASP A 173 6.51 5.02 -6.36
C ASP A 173 7.66 4.22 -5.74
N ALA A 174 8.24 4.78 -4.69
CA ALA A 174 9.32 4.14 -3.96
C ALA A 174 8.76 2.95 -3.17
N PRO A 175 9.60 1.93 -2.92
CA PRO A 175 9.15 0.78 -2.17
C PRO A 175 8.87 1.12 -0.72
N LEU A 176 7.90 0.41 -0.15
CA LEU A 176 7.58 0.57 1.25
C LEU A 176 8.78 0.14 2.09
N LEU A 177 9.07 0.92 3.13
CA LEU A 177 10.13 0.57 4.06
C LEU A 177 9.63 -0.58 4.94
N SER A 178 10.24 -1.76 4.80
CA SER A 178 9.80 -3.00 5.46
C SER A 178 9.75 -2.90 6.99
N ASN A 179 10.54 -2.00 7.58
CA ASN A 179 10.60 -1.72 9.01
C ASN A 179 9.80 -0.47 9.44
N ASP A 180 9.12 0.20 8.51
CA ASP A 180 8.40 1.45 8.78
C ASP A 180 7.02 1.47 8.11
N HIS A 181 6.02 1.03 8.88
CA HIS A 181 4.61 1.04 8.50
C HIS A 181 4.03 2.44 8.27
N THR A 182 4.76 3.50 8.62
CA THR A 182 4.35 4.88 8.38
C THR A 182 4.75 5.40 6.98
N SER A 183 5.55 4.63 6.23
CA SER A 183 6.05 4.98 4.90
C SER A 183 5.07 4.74 3.74
N VAL A 184 3.78 4.47 4.03
CA VAL A 184 2.75 4.17 3.02
C VAL A 184 2.53 5.28 1.98
N GLY A 185 2.96 6.51 2.28
CA GLY A 185 2.94 7.64 1.35
C GLY A 185 3.95 7.54 0.20
N LEU A 186 4.87 6.55 0.21
CA LEU A 186 5.81 6.31 -0.88
C LEU A 186 5.15 5.77 -2.16
N GLN A 187 3.91 5.28 -2.05
CA GLN A 187 3.11 4.77 -3.15
C GLN A 187 1.87 5.65 -3.40
N SER A 188 1.49 5.76 -4.67
CA SER A 188 0.28 6.48 -5.10
C SER A 188 -0.92 5.54 -5.06
N TRP A 189 -1.91 5.91 -4.24
CA TRP A 189 -3.12 5.14 -3.97
C TRP A 189 -4.25 5.49 -4.96
N GLY A 190 -5.21 4.55 -5.14
CA GLY A 190 -6.29 4.69 -6.13
C GLY A 190 -7.12 5.97 -5.98
N SER A 191 -7.32 6.45 -4.75
CA SER A 191 -8.06 7.68 -4.49
C SER A 191 -7.38 8.92 -5.08
N SER A 192 -6.05 9.01 -5.02
CA SER A 192 -5.31 10.14 -5.61
C SER A 192 -5.46 10.18 -7.14
N ILE A 193 -5.42 9.01 -7.78
CA ILE A 193 -5.62 8.87 -9.24
C ILE A 193 -7.03 9.30 -9.63
N ARG A 194 -8.04 8.87 -8.87
CA ARG A 194 -9.46 9.20 -9.13
C ARG A 194 -9.78 10.66 -8.92
N LEU A 195 -9.19 11.28 -7.89
CA LEU A 195 -9.38 12.71 -7.67
C LEU A 195 -8.65 13.55 -8.72
N ALA A 196 -7.41 13.18 -9.10
CA ALA A 196 -6.68 13.84 -10.18
C ALA A 196 -7.43 13.78 -11.52
N GLU A 197 -7.99 12.61 -11.87
CA GLU A 197 -8.81 12.43 -13.08
C GLU A 197 -9.99 13.41 -13.10
N ARG A 198 -10.74 13.51 -12.00
CA ARG A 198 -11.91 14.40 -11.91
C ARG A 198 -11.53 15.88 -11.91
N MET A 199 -10.47 16.25 -11.20
CA MET A 199 -9.94 17.62 -11.20
C MET A 199 -9.54 18.06 -12.60
N CYS A 200 -8.90 17.17 -13.39
CA CYS A 200 -8.49 17.50 -14.75
C CYS A 200 -9.70 17.59 -15.70
N LEU A 201 -10.69 16.71 -15.56
CA LEU A 201 -11.88 16.68 -16.41
C LEU A 201 -12.83 17.87 -16.17
N ASP A 202 -12.99 18.32 -14.92
CA ASP A 202 -13.82 19.47 -14.57
C ASP A 202 -13.11 20.39 -13.55
N PRO A 203 -12.12 21.18 -13.99
CA PRO A 203 -11.37 22.06 -13.08
C PRO A 203 -12.27 23.07 -12.35
N GLY A 204 -13.40 23.46 -12.95
CA GLY A 204 -14.34 24.40 -12.36
C GLY A 204 -15.07 23.85 -11.15
N ALA A 205 -15.50 22.59 -11.19
CA ALA A 205 -16.14 21.94 -10.04
C ALA A 205 -15.24 21.91 -8.80
N PHE A 206 -13.92 21.85 -8.98
CA PHE A 206 -12.93 21.76 -7.91
C PHE A 206 -12.34 23.11 -7.48
N GLU A 207 -12.90 24.23 -7.96
CA GLU A 207 -12.38 25.59 -7.71
C GLU A 207 -10.94 25.79 -8.26
N LEU A 208 -10.57 25.05 -9.33
CA LEU A 208 -9.26 25.10 -10.01
C LEU A 208 -9.31 25.83 -11.36
N SER A 209 -10.41 26.51 -11.68
CA SER A 209 -10.51 27.40 -12.84
C SER A 209 -10.53 28.89 -12.47
N LEU A 210 -10.35 29.20 -11.18
CA LEU A 210 -10.49 30.56 -10.67
C LEU A 210 -9.38 31.48 -11.20
N VAL A 211 -9.77 32.41 -12.07
CA VAL A 211 -8.99 33.60 -12.38
C VAL A 211 -9.19 34.60 -11.23
N ARG A 212 -8.16 34.80 -10.40
CA ARG A 212 -8.12 35.94 -9.47
C ARG A 212 -7.51 37.13 -10.21
N SER A 213 -8.32 38.13 -10.53
CA SER A 213 -7.83 39.38 -11.15
C SER A 213 -7.00 40.26 -10.20
N THR A 214 -6.85 39.87 -8.92
CA THR A 214 -6.18 40.63 -7.87
C THR A 214 -5.46 39.71 -6.88
N GLU A 215 -4.31 40.16 -6.36
CA GLU A 215 -3.59 39.54 -5.24
C GLU A 215 -4.44 39.44 -3.96
N PRO A 216 -4.24 38.39 -3.12
CA PRO A 216 -3.35 37.26 -3.36
C PRO A 216 -3.93 36.28 -4.39
N GLY A 217 -3.04 35.58 -5.08
CA GLY A 217 -3.34 34.49 -6.03
C GLY A 217 -4.12 33.30 -5.45
N LEU A 218 -4.30 32.24 -6.24
CA LEU A 218 -4.95 31.00 -5.77
C LEU A 218 -3.98 30.21 -4.90
N ARG A 219 -4.39 29.86 -3.67
CA ARG A 219 -3.57 29.07 -2.75
C ARG A 219 -4.19 27.68 -2.54
N ILE A 220 -3.40 26.64 -2.82
CA ILE A 220 -3.81 25.25 -2.71
C ILE A 220 -2.91 24.54 -1.68
N LEU A 221 -3.51 23.72 -0.81
CA LEU A 221 -2.81 22.84 0.11
C LEU A 221 -3.18 21.39 -0.17
N GLU A 222 -2.21 20.49 -0.19
CA GLU A 222 -2.44 19.05 -0.16
C GLU A 222 -2.01 18.49 1.20
N LEU A 223 -2.95 17.88 1.93
CA LEU A 223 -2.71 17.17 3.18
C LEU A 223 -2.44 15.70 2.88
N GLY A 224 -1.30 15.18 3.33
CA GLY A 224 -0.93 13.77 3.10
C GLY A 224 -0.67 13.52 1.62
N ALA A 225 0.19 14.34 1.03
CA ALA A 225 0.45 14.37 -0.40
C ALA A 225 1.06 13.06 -0.92
N GLY A 226 1.74 12.28 -0.06
CA GLY A 226 2.41 11.06 -0.48
C GLY A 226 3.39 11.35 -1.62
N THR A 227 3.12 10.79 -2.79
CA THR A 227 3.90 11.00 -4.01
C THR A 227 3.73 12.38 -4.66
N GLY A 228 2.68 13.13 -4.30
CA GLY A 228 2.42 14.50 -4.78
C GLY A 228 1.53 14.59 -6.01
N LEU A 229 0.82 13.50 -6.35
CA LEU A 229 0.02 13.40 -7.57
C LEU A 229 -0.96 14.57 -7.73
N LEU A 230 -1.71 14.95 -6.69
CA LEU A 230 -2.72 16.00 -6.81
C LEU A 230 -2.09 17.38 -6.97
N SER A 231 -1.06 17.70 -6.18
CA SER A 231 -0.33 18.97 -6.28
C SER A 231 0.29 19.15 -7.66
N ILE A 232 0.94 18.12 -8.19
CA ILE A 232 1.57 18.17 -9.52
C ILE A 232 0.52 18.28 -10.62
N ALA A 233 -0.56 17.50 -10.54
CA ALA A 233 -1.66 17.58 -11.50
C ALA A 233 -2.31 18.97 -11.50
N ALA A 234 -2.61 19.53 -10.32
CA ALA A 234 -3.18 20.87 -10.16
C ALA A 234 -2.25 21.96 -10.73
N ALA A 235 -0.95 21.89 -10.43
CA ALA A 235 0.05 22.83 -10.96
C ALA A 235 0.09 22.82 -12.49
N LYS A 236 0.14 21.64 -13.11
CA LYS A 236 0.18 21.49 -14.57
C LYS A 236 -1.13 21.92 -15.23
N LEU A 237 -2.27 21.58 -14.61
CA LEU A 237 -3.59 21.97 -15.07
C LEU A 237 -3.75 23.50 -15.10
N LEU A 238 -3.34 24.18 -14.02
CA LEU A 238 -3.40 25.64 -13.91
C LEU A 238 -2.43 26.32 -14.89
N ALA A 239 -1.20 25.80 -15.03
CA ALA A 239 -0.23 26.33 -15.99
C ALA A 239 -0.69 26.23 -17.46
N ALA A 240 -1.49 25.22 -17.80
CA ALA A 240 -2.04 25.04 -19.14
C ALA A 240 -3.23 25.99 -19.44
N SER A 241 -3.85 26.56 -18.41
CA SER A 241 -5.01 27.44 -18.56
C SER A 241 -4.58 28.85 -18.99
N ALA A 242 -4.70 29.14 -20.29
CA ALA A 242 -4.27 30.38 -20.96
C ALA A 242 -4.88 31.69 -20.39
N SER A 243 -5.89 31.60 -19.51
CA SER A 243 -6.59 32.72 -18.89
C SER A 243 -6.00 33.14 -17.53
N THR A 244 -5.04 32.41 -16.96
CA THR A 244 -4.54 32.66 -15.60
C THR A 244 -3.20 33.43 -15.62
N HIS A 245 -3.26 34.76 -15.60
CA HIS A 245 -2.13 35.60 -15.16
C HIS A 245 -2.07 35.70 -13.62
N SER A 246 -2.95 34.97 -12.93
CA SER A 246 -3.03 34.95 -11.48
C SER A 246 -1.90 34.10 -10.91
N PRO A 247 -1.18 34.57 -9.89
CA PRO A 247 -0.21 33.72 -9.20
C PRO A 247 -0.93 32.52 -8.57
N VAL A 248 -0.24 31.38 -8.55
CA VAL A 248 -0.69 30.17 -7.87
C VAL A 248 0.41 29.76 -6.91
N GLU A 249 0.03 29.47 -5.68
CA GLU A 249 0.91 28.87 -4.67
C GLU A 249 0.31 27.54 -4.24
N ILE A 250 1.08 26.46 -4.35
CA ILE A 250 0.68 25.11 -3.96
C ILE A 250 1.61 24.65 -2.86
N VAL A 251 1.06 24.16 -1.75
CA VAL A 251 1.82 23.57 -0.65
C VAL A 251 1.46 22.11 -0.53
N ALA A 252 2.41 21.22 -0.84
CA ALA A 252 2.25 19.79 -0.68
C ALA A 252 2.84 19.35 0.66
N THR A 253 2.04 18.70 1.51
CA THR A 253 2.46 18.35 2.87
C THR A 253 2.35 16.87 3.17
N ASP A 254 3.33 16.37 3.92
CA ASP A 254 3.35 15.05 4.53
C ASP A 254 4.13 15.13 5.85
N TYR A 255 4.14 14.11 6.68
CA TYR A 255 4.91 14.09 7.93
C TYR A 255 6.16 13.22 7.85
N HIS A 256 6.15 12.19 7.00
CA HIS A 256 7.19 11.19 6.98
C HIS A 256 8.43 11.68 6.20
N PRO A 257 9.64 11.70 6.78
CA PRO A 257 10.84 12.23 6.12
C PRO A 257 11.12 11.63 4.74
N SER A 258 11.13 10.29 4.62
CA SER A 258 11.36 9.61 3.33
C SER A 258 10.28 9.90 2.29
N VAL A 259 9.02 10.11 2.71
CA VAL A 259 7.93 10.49 1.80
C VAL A 259 8.14 11.91 1.30
N LEU A 260 8.52 12.83 2.19
CA LEU A 260 8.85 14.21 1.83
C LEU A 260 10.05 14.28 0.86
N ASP A 261 11.06 13.44 1.04
CA ASP A 261 12.20 13.36 0.13
C ASP A 261 11.77 12.85 -1.26
N ASN A 262 11.02 11.74 -1.33
CA ASN A 262 10.47 11.23 -2.60
C ASN A 262 9.53 12.23 -3.28
N LEU A 263 8.71 12.94 -2.50
CA LEU A 263 7.82 14.00 -2.99
C LEU A 263 8.60 15.15 -3.64
N ARG A 264 9.73 15.58 -3.06
CA ARG A 264 10.59 16.62 -3.66
C ARG A 264 11.19 16.17 -4.99
N GLU A 265 11.62 14.92 -5.08
CA GLU A 265 12.13 14.35 -6.34
C GLU A 265 11.02 14.28 -7.39
N ASN A 266 9.82 13.80 -7.03
CA ASN A 266 8.66 13.77 -7.92
C ASN A 266 8.28 15.17 -8.43
N VAL A 267 8.25 16.18 -7.55
CA VAL A 267 8.02 17.57 -7.96
C VAL A 267 9.10 18.04 -8.95
N SER A 268 10.37 17.73 -8.68
CA SER A 268 11.51 18.12 -9.53
C SER A 268 11.47 17.45 -10.91
N THR A 269 11.10 16.17 -10.99
CA THR A 269 10.89 15.45 -12.26
C THR A 269 9.84 16.13 -13.14
N ASN A 270 8.78 16.67 -12.54
CA ASN A 270 7.69 17.30 -13.27
C ASN A 270 7.92 18.79 -13.55
N PHE A 271 8.82 19.44 -12.82
CA PHE A 271 9.14 20.86 -12.92
C PHE A 271 10.66 21.09 -12.84
N PRO A 272 11.43 20.72 -13.88
CA PRO A 272 12.89 20.79 -13.85
C PRO A 272 13.44 22.22 -13.82
N SER A 273 12.60 23.22 -14.11
CA SER A 273 12.92 24.64 -13.95
C SER A 273 12.29 25.21 -12.67
N PRO A 274 13.09 25.53 -11.62
CA PRO A 274 12.56 26.00 -10.34
C PRO A 274 11.74 27.29 -10.45
N SER A 275 12.08 28.17 -11.40
CA SER A 275 11.36 29.44 -11.61
C SER A 275 9.92 29.28 -12.09
N THR A 276 9.53 28.06 -12.50
CA THR A 276 8.20 27.74 -13.01
C THR A 276 7.43 26.80 -12.09
N CYS A 277 8.03 26.34 -10.98
CA CYS A 277 7.39 25.43 -10.05
C CYS A 277 6.60 26.22 -9.00
N PRO A 278 5.26 26.12 -8.95
CA PRO A 278 4.46 26.78 -7.91
C PRO A 278 4.35 25.95 -6.62
N ILE A 279 5.06 24.81 -6.51
CA ILE A 279 4.86 23.83 -5.45
C ILE A 279 5.95 23.94 -4.37
N HIS A 280 5.53 24.09 -3.12
CA HIS A 280 6.37 24.02 -1.93
C HIS A 280 6.10 22.72 -1.17
N VAL A 281 7.15 21.93 -0.91
CA VAL A 281 7.04 20.70 -0.11
C VAL A 281 7.41 21.00 1.33
N LEU A 282 6.45 20.87 2.25
CA LEU A 282 6.60 21.21 3.67
C LEU A 282 6.16 20.07 4.59
N PRO A 283 6.83 19.86 5.75
CA PRO A 283 6.36 18.92 6.74
C PRO A 283 5.09 19.41 7.43
N LEU A 284 4.12 18.53 7.64
CA LEU A 284 2.95 18.76 8.50
C LEU A 284 2.48 17.46 9.14
N ASP A 285 2.72 17.33 10.45
CA ASP A 285 2.11 16.30 11.29
C ASP A 285 0.75 16.79 11.79
N TRP A 286 -0.34 16.11 11.41
CA TRP A 286 -1.69 16.51 11.82
C TRP A 286 -1.95 16.34 13.33
N GLN A 287 -1.22 15.44 13.99
CA GLN A 287 -1.33 15.23 15.43
C GLN A 287 -0.70 16.39 16.21
N SER A 288 0.42 16.93 15.71
CA SER A 288 1.18 18.04 16.32
C SER A 288 1.56 19.12 15.29
N PRO A 289 0.60 19.84 14.71
CA PRO A 289 0.85 20.69 13.56
C PRO A 289 1.59 21.98 13.92
N VAL A 290 2.55 22.36 13.07
CA VAL A 290 3.29 23.62 13.16
C VAL A 290 2.94 24.49 11.95
N TYR A 291 2.31 25.64 12.21
CA TYR A 291 1.79 26.54 11.17
C TYR A 291 2.74 27.73 10.93
N GLU A 292 3.85 27.48 10.26
CA GLU A 292 4.88 28.48 9.95
C GLU A 292 5.09 28.64 8.43
N GLY A 293 5.76 29.72 8.03
CA GLY A 293 6.04 30.00 6.62
C GLY A 293 4.77 30.05 5.77
N ALA A 294 4.72 29.27 4.68
CA ALA A 294 3.55 29.20 3.81
C ALA A 294 2.28 28.64 4.51
N LEU A 295 2.44 27.89 5.60
CA LEU A 295 1.32 27.35 6.40
C LEU A 295 0.77 28.35 7.42
N ALA A 296 1.40 29.54 7.59
CA ALA A 296 0.88 30.57 8.48
C ALA A 296 -0.40 31.23 7.94
N SER A 297 -0.57 31.21 6.61
CA SER A 297 -1.68 31.82 5.86
C SER A 297 -2.70 30.77 5.41
N ARG A 298 -3.95 31.18 5.23
CA ARG A 298 -5.06 30.31 4.82
C ARG A 298 -5.06 30.00 3.31
N PHE A 299 -5.64 28.86 2.95
CA PHE A 299 -5.75 28.33 1.59
C PHE A 299 -7.17 28.43 1.06
N ASP A 300 -7.31 28.62 -0.25
CA ASP A 300 -8.61 28.63 -0.92
C ASP A 300 -9.11 27.20 -1.15
N VAL A 301 -8.21 26.29 -1.54
CA VAL A 301 -8.49 24.88 -1.79
C VAL A 301 -7.59 24.01 -0.92
N ILE A 302 -8.17 23.04 -0.22
CA ILE A 302 -7.44 21.96 0.44
C ILE A 302 -7.81 20.64 -0.24
N LEU A 303 -6.82 19.82 -0.54
CA LEU A 303 -6.96 18.51 -1.17
C LEU A 303 -6.44 17.43 -0.20
N ALA A 304 -7.09 16.28 -0.13
CA ALA A 304 -6.59 15.10 0.56
C ALA A 304 -7.13 13.82 -0.08
N ALA A 305 -6.26 12.82 -0.26
CA ALA A 305 -6.64 11.53 -0.81
C ALA A 305 -6.11 10.37 0.03
N ASP A 306 -7.00 9.45 0.41
CA ASP A 306 -6.68 8.24 1.17
C ASP A 306 -5.94 8.49 2.50
N VAL A 307 -6.30 9.58 3.17
CA VAL A 307 -5.67 10.02 4.43
C VAL A 307 -6.34 9.46 5.69
N ILE A 308 -7.48 8.78 5.55
CA ILE A 308 -8.29 8.26 6.67
C ILE A 308 -8.13 6.74 6.78
N TYR A 309 -7.06 6.31 7.43
CA TYR A 309 -6.76 4.89 7.69
C TYR A 309 -6.59 4.57 9.18
N HIS A 310 -6.79 5.56 10.05
CA HIS A 310 -6.81 5.42 11.50
C HIS A 310 -7.99 6.25 12.08
N PRO A 311 -8.67 5.79 13.15
CA PRO A 311 -9.87 6.45 13.67
C PRO A 311 -9.72 7.93 14.02
N GLU A 312 -8.53 8.35 14.47
CA GLU A 312 -8.25 9.73 14.85
C GLU A 312 -7.98 10.68 13.67
N HIS A 313 -7.73 10.16 12.46
CA HIS A 313 -7.29 10.98 11.34
C HIS A 313 -8.33 12.01 10.91
N ALA A 314 -9.61 11.63 10.88
CA ALA A 314 -10.69 12.57 10.56
C ALA A 314 -10.69 13.77 11.52
N ARG A 315 -10.47 13.52 12.82
CA ARG A 315 -10.41 14.56 13.85
C ARG A 315 -9.19 15.46 13.71
N TRP A 316 -8.00 14.89 13.50
CA TRP A 316 -6.77 15.67 13.33
C TRP A 316 -6.80 16.52 12.06
N ILE A 317 -7.30 15.95 10.95
CA ILE A 317 -7.47 16.65 9.69
C ILE A 317 -8.49 17.77 9.83
N LYS A 318 -9.63 17.54 10.50
CA LYS A 318 -10.61 18.62 10.77
C LYS A 318 -9.94 19.82 11.45
N ALA A 319 -9.16 19.60 12.51
CA ALA A 319 -8.46 20.68 13.21
C ALA A 319 -7.49 21.44 12.28
N CYS A 320 -6.78 20.74 11.40
CA CYS A 320 -5.92 21.37 10.39
C CYS A 320 -6.73 22.20 9.39
N VAL A 321 -7.83 21.67 8.86
CA VAL A 321 -8.69 22.36 7.88
C VAL A 321 -9.35 23.58 8.50
N GLU A 322 -9.82 23.53 9.75
CA GLU A 322 -10.38 24.71 10.45
C GLU A 322 -9.38 25.86 10.55
N ARG A 323 -8.11 25.52 10.79
CA ARG A 323 -7.02 26.49 10.92
C ARG A 323 -6.55 27.04 9.57
N LEU A 324 -6.51 26.19 8.54
CA LEU A 324 -5.85 26.45 7.27
C LEU A 324 -6.82 26.83 6.14
N LEU A 325 -8.08 26.44 6.19
CA LEU A 325 -9.03 26.80 5.14
C LEU A 325 -9.48 28.26 5.30
N THR A 326 -9.58 29.00 4.19
CA THR A 326 -10.20 30.32 4.19
C THR A 326 -11.66 30.23 4.63
N GLN A 327 -12.14 31.26 5.32
CA GLN A 327 -13.53 31.38 5.76
C GLN A 327 -14.42 32.12 4.75
N ASP A 328 -13.86 32.48 3.61
CA ASP A 328 -14.59 32.96 2.43
C ASP A 328 -15.50 31.83 1.89
N ALA A 329 -16.59 32.20 1.23
CA ALA A 329 -17.54 31.27 0.60
C ALA A 329 -16.90 30.35 -0.45
N ARG A 330 -15.69 30.68 -0.89
CA ARG A 330 -14.89 29.92 -1.87
C ARG A 330 -13.96 28.89 -1.24
N GLY A 331 -13.80 28.91 0.10
CA GLY A 331 -12.97 27.95 0.81
C GLY A 331 -13.55 26.54 0.70
N VAL A 332 -12.84 25.64 0.03
CA VAL A 332 -13.26 24.24 -0.13
C VAL A 332 -12.17 23.26 0.31
N PHE A 333 -12.60 22.21 1.01
CA PHE A 333 -11.80 21.04 1.30
C PHE A 333 -12.37 19.83 0.54
N TRP A 334 -11.56 19.26 -0.35
CA TRP A 334 -11.86 18.03 -1.08
C TRP A 334 -11.16 16.85 -0.41
N LEU A 335 -11.95 15.90 0.07
CA LEU A 335 -11.46 14.66 0.66
C LEU A 335 -12.00 13.49 -0.13
N ILE A 336 -11.11 12.64 -0.65
CA ILE A 336 -11.48 11.35 -1.23
C ILE A 336 -10.94 10.21 -0.37
N ILE A 337 -11.78 9.23 -0.09
CA ILE A 337 -11.40 8.01 0.65
C ILE A 337 -11.89 6.77 -0.08
N PRO A 338 -11.15 5.64 -0.02
CA PRO A 338 -11.65 4.37 -0.50
C PRO A 338 -12.71 3.80 0.45
N LEU A 339 -13.70 3.13 -0.12
CA LEU A 339 -14.67 2.34 0.61
C LEU A 339 -14.19 0.89 0.68
N ARG A 340 -13.95 0.41 1.91
CA ARG A 340 -13.56 -0.98 2.17
C ARG A 340 -14.70 -1.67 2.92
N PRO A 341 -15.36 -2.67 2.33
CA PRO A 341 -16.50 -3.34 2.96
C PRO A 341 -16.08 -4.26 4.12
N THR A 342 -14.82 -4.71 4.14
CA THR A 342 -14.28 -5.65 5.11
C THR A 342 -12.85 -5.29 5.51
N GLY A 343 -12.35 -5.91 6.59
CA GLY A 343 -11.00 -5.71 7.11
C GLY A 343 -10.85 -4.55 8.08
N ARG A 344 -9.61 -4.32 8.56
CA ARG A 344 -9.30 -3.36 9.64
C ARG A 344 -9.62 -1.89 9.33
N HIS A 345 -9.84 -1.57 8.06
CA HIS A 345 -10.19 -0.22 7.60
C HIS A 345 -11.67 -0.11 7.19
N ALA A 346 -12.48 -1.14 7.47
CA ALA A 346 -13.93 -1.05 7.25
C ALA A 346 -14.54 0.04 8.15
N GLY A 347 -15.50 0.80 7.60
CA GLY A 347 -16.17 1.88 8.34
C GLY A 347 -15.35 3.16 8.54
N MET A 348 -14.16 3.30 7.93
CA MET A 348 -13.37 4.53 8.05
C MET A 348 -14.11 5.79 7.54
N SER A 349 -15.02 5.64 6.57
CA SER A 349 -15.91 6.73 6.15
C SER A 349 -16.79 7.27 7.26
N ASP A 350 -17.18 6.42 8.21
CA ASP A 350 -18.11 6.79 9.28
C ASP A 350 -17.43 7.74 10.26
N THR A 351 -16.11 7.66 10.40
CA THR A 351 -15.31 8.61 11.19
C THR A 351 -15.33 10.02 10.59
N VAL A 352 -15.35 10.14 9.25
CA VAL A 352 -15.49 11.42 8.55
C VAL A 352 -16.88 11.99 8.81
N GLU A 353 -17.92 11.19 8.62
CA GLU A 353 -19.32 11.61 8.79
C GLU A 353 -19.69 11.89 10.26
N ALA A 354 -18.97 11.30 11.23
CA ALA A 354 -19.10 11.62 12.65
C ALA A 354 -18.42 12.94 13.05
N VAL A 355 -17.38 13.34 12.32
CA VAL A 355 -16.53 14.51 12.64
C VAL A 355 -16.95 15.75 11.87
N PHE A 356 -17.46 15.58 10.64
CA PHE A 356 -17.99 16.66 9.81
C PHE A 356 -19.52 16.52 9.68
N PRO A 357 -20.32 17.39 10.31
CA PRO A 357 -21.78 17.34 10.18
C PRO A 357 -22.23 17.63 8.74
N ARG A 358 -23.46 17.27 8.39
CA ARG A 358 -24.04 17.69 7.10
C ARG A 358 -24.38 19.17 7.16
N ALA A 359 -24.20 19.90 6.06
CA ALA A 359 -24.53 21.33 6.00
C ALA A 359 -25.98 21.66 6.39
N SER A 360 -26.91 20.72 6.20
CA SER A 360 -28.32 20.85 6.62
C SER A 360 -28.55 20.77 8.14
N GLU A 361 -27.57 20.27 8.90
CA GLU A 361 -27.64 20.03 10.34
C GLU A 361 -26.98 21.15 11.15
N VAL A 362 -26.21 22.01 10.48
CA VAL A 362 -25.42 23.08 11.07
C VAL A 362 -26.28 24.31 11.35
N GLN A 363 -26.17 24.85 12.58
CA GLN A 363 -26.83 26.09 13.00
C GLN A 363 -25.84 27.26 13.17
N ASP A 364 -24.62 26.95 13.60
CA ASP A 364 -23.53 27.90 13.83
C ASP A 364 -22.41 27.66 12.82
N LYS A 365 -21.65 28.69 12.45
CA LYS A 365 -20.61 28.59 11.41
C LYS A 365 -19.54 27.55 11.76
N GLU A 366 -19.56 26.41 11.09
CA GLU A 366 -18.57 25.33 11.22
C GLU A 366 -18.27 24.64 9.88
N LEU A 367 -17.24 23.80 9.85
CA LEU A 367 -16.96 22.98 8.67
C LEU A 367 -17.96 21.84 8.56
N ALA A 368 -18.64 21.77 7.42
CA ALA A 368 -19.68 20.80 7.15
C ALA A 368 -19.50 20.13 5.78
N ILE A 369 -20.02 18.92 5.66
CA ILE A 369 -20.15 18.22 4.38
C ILE A 369 -21.23 18.92 3.56
N LEU A 370 -20.81 19.59 2.49
CA LEU A 370 -21.67 20.27 1.53
C LEU A 370 -22.24 19.29 0.49
N HIS A 371 -21.43 18.32 0.09
CA HIS A 371 -21.80 17.31 -0.90
C HIS A 371 -20.99 16.03 -0.72
N ILE A 372 -21.60 14.89 -1.04
CA ILE A 372 -20.92 13.60 -1.15
C ILE A 372 -21.24 13.02 -2.52
N ASP A 373 -20.21 12.53 -3.21
CA ASP A 373 -20.34 11.70 -4.39
C ASP A 373 -19.75 10.31 -4.14
N GLU A 374 -20.47 9.26 -4.54
CA GLU A 374 -20.05 7.86 -4.43
C GLU A 374 -19.55 7.37 -5.79
N ILE A 375 -18.30 6.95 -5.82
CA ILE A 375 -17.59 6.58 -7.04
C ILE A 375 -17.42 5.07 -7.07
N THR A 376 -17.93 4.44 -8.13
CA THR A 376 -17.69 3.01 -8.35
C THR A 376 -16.25 2.75 -8.75
N LYS A 377 -15.71 1.60 -8.35
CA LYS A 377 -14.40 1.17 -8.81
C LYS A 377 -14.45 0.86 -10.31
N GLN A 378 -13.66 1.58 -11.11
CA GLN A 378 -13.57 1.39 -12.56
C GLN A 378 -12.12 1.09 -12.99
N GLY A 379 -11.94 0.48 -14.16
CA GLY A 379 -10.65 0.39 -14.85
C GLY A 379 -9.50 -0.26 -14.07
N GLY A 380 -9.77 -1.11 -13.07
CA GLY A 380 -8.74 -1.76 -12.26
C GLY A 380 -7.96 -0.82 -11.32
N VAL A 381 -8.35 0.46 -11.20
CA VAL A 381 -7.69 1.43 -10.32
C VAL A 381 -8.17 1.24 -8.88
N GLY A 382 -7.22 1.05 -7.96
CA GLY A 382 -7.47 0.79 -6.54
C GLY A 382 -7.25 -0.67 -6.15
N ARG A 383 -6.98 -0.91 -4.86
CA ARG A 383 -6.67 -2.25 -4.35
C ARG A 383 -7.86 -3.21 -4.47
N ALA A 384 -7.58 -4.51 -4.50
CA ALA A 384 -8.61 -5.55 -4.63
C ALA A 384 -9.67 -5.50 -3.53
N ASP A 385 -9.32 -5.04 -2.32
CA ASP A 385 -10.20 -4.89 -1.16
C ASP A 385 -11.08 -3.62 -1.18
N GLU A 386 -10.90 -2.73 -2.17
CA GLU A 386 -11.70 -1.52 -2.32
C GLU A 386 -12.94 -1.77 -3.18
N GLY A 387 -14.12 -1.41 -2.65
CA GLY A 387 -15.41 -1.52 -3.35
C GLY A 387 -15.80 -0.26 -4.14
N GLY A 388 -15.15 0.87 -3.88
CA GLY A 388 -15.44 2.17 -4.47
C GLY A 388 -14.75 3.29 -3.69
N TYR A 389 -15.17 4.52 -3.89
CA TYR A 389 -14.66 5.70 -3.20
C TYR A 389 -15.80 6.63 -2.79
N LYS A 390 -15.62 7.38 -1.70
CA LYS A 390 -16.45 8.55 -1.38
C LYS A 390 -15.62 9.81 -1.56
N LEU A 391 -16.16 10.76 -2.32
CA LEU A 391 -15.62 12.11 -2.48
C LEU A 391 -16.50 13.09 -1.71
N TYR A 392 -15.89 13.79 -0.76
CA TYR A 392 -16.54 14.79 0.08
C TYR A 392 -16.13 16.19 -0.39
N LYS A 393 -17.13 17.06 -0.62
CA LYS A 393 -16.96 18.51 -0.68
C LYS A 393 -17.27 19.07 0.71
N ILE A 394 -16.28 19.61 1.40
CA ILE A 394 -16.41 20.18 2.75
C ILE A 394 -16.12 21.68 2.69
N GLY A 395 -16.86 22.48 3.43
CA GLY A 395 -16.66 23.93 3.53
C GLY A 395 -17.37 24.51 4.74
N TRP A 396 -17.23 25.82 4.95
CA TRP A 396 -17.93 26.52 6.05
C TRP A 396 -19.41 26.68 5.69
N ALA A 397 -20.31 26.16 6.54
CA ALA A 397 -21.77 26.25 6.39
C ALA A 397 -22.40 27.25 7.37
#